data_AF-A0A8S3W3A8-F1
#
_entry.id   AF-A0A8S3W3A8-F1
#
_cell.length_a   1.000
_cell.length_b   1.000
_cell.length_c   1.000
_cell.angle_alpha   90.00
_cell.angle_beta   90.00
_cell.angle_gamma   90.00
#
_symmetry.space_group_name_H-M   'P 1'
#
loop_
_entity.id
_entity.type
_entity.pdbx_description
1 polymer ?
#
loop_
_entity_poly.entity_id
_entity_poly.type
_entity_poly.pdbx_seq_one_letter_code
_entity_poly.pdbx_strand_id
1 'polypeptide(L)'
;MISVNHSLQEISGIDDQQPGPSHQGHASVCLLCGCSILRRQSDRILRDNPTDLQQLMFTIIENRVAPRQVTETDKVCHPCWLRTQREARRTHDVNRPQSATEESSTADMPVVAEVEPSVSNEENEDVAKRPLPGPESLIRHPLIATRVL
;
A
#
# COMPACT_ATOMS: atom_id res chain seq x y z
N MET A 1 24.03 2.86 -13.65
CA MET A 1 24.57 2.77 -12.28
C MET A 1 23.38 2.65 -11.34
N ILE A 2 23.15 1.48 -10.73
CA ILE A 2 22.03 1.27 -9.81
C ILE A 2 22.65 0.87 -8.47
N SER A 3 22.70 1.82 -7.53
CA SER A 3 23.17 1.58 -6.18
C SER A 3 22.07 0.88 -5.38
N VAL A 4 22.29 -0.39 -5.05
CA VAL A 4 21.41 -1.20 -4.20
C VAL A 4 21.91 -1.04 -2.77
N ASN A 5 21.18 -0.29 -1.96
CA ASN A 5 21.53 -0.05 -0.55
C ASN A 5 21.09 -1.27 0.28
N HIS A 6 22.01 -2.21 0.50
CA HIS A 6 21.83 -3.36 1.37
C HIS A 6 22.13 -2.95 2.82
N SER A 7 21.09 -2.67 3.61
CA SER A 7 21.22 -2.58 5.07
C SER A 7 20.71 -3.87 5.70
N LEU A 8 21.65 -4.79 5.93
CA LEU A 8 21.50 -5.97 6.78
C LEU A 8 21.49 -5.49 8.24
N GLN A 9 20.44 -5.80 8.99
CA GLN A 9 20.54 -5.88 10.44
C GLN A 9 20.52 -7.36 10.82
N GLU A 10 21.72 -7.93 10.89
CA GLU A 10 22.03 -9.12 11.66
C GLU A 10 22.04 -8.74 13.14
N ILE A 11 21.24 -9.42 13.95
CA ILE A 11 21.44 -9.48 15.40
C ILE A 11 21.53 -10.96 15.74
N SER A 12 22.76 -11.46 15.75
CA SER A 12 23.12 -12.80 16.18
C SER A 12 23.31 -12.79 17.71
N GLY A 13 22.27 -13.17 18.44
CA GLY A 13 22.35 -13.55 19.85
C GLY A 13 22.56 -15.05 19.96
N ILE A 14 23.69 -15.45 20.53
CA ILE A 14 24.07 -16.83 20.81
C ILE A 14 23.50 -17.15 22.19
N ASP A 15 22.44 -17.95 22.28
CA ASP A 15 22.05 -18.66 23.51
C ASP A 15 21.10 -19.83 23.16
N ASP A 16 21.25 -20.91 23.92
CA ASP A 16 20.80 -22.30 23.72
C ASP A 16 19.48 -22.54 22.96
N GLN A 17 19.59 -23.04 21.71
CA GLN A 17 18.46 -23.43 20.87
C GLN A 17 18.02 -24.87 21.15
N GLN A 18 17.04 -25.01 22.03
CA GLN A 18 16.03 -26.05 21.91
C GLN A 18 15.45 -25.99 20.47
N PRO A 19 15.31 -27.11 19.72
CA PRO A 19 14.70 -27.11 18.39
C PRO A 19 13.21 -26.80 18.51
N GLY A 20 12.91 -25.51 18.69
CA GLY A 20 11.58 -24.97 18.66
C GLY A 20 10.99 -25.10 17.26
N PRO A 21 9.66 -25.13 17.14
CA PRO A 21 8.98 -25.33 15.87
C PRO A 21 9.51 -24.35 14.82
N SER A 22 9.90 -24.89 13.66
CA SER A 22 10.55 -24.17 12.56
C SER A 22 9.56 -23.21 11.87
N HIS A 23 9.14 -22.15 12.56
CA HIS A 23 8.26 -21.12 12.01
C HIS A 23 9.03 -20.09 11.16
N GLN A 24 10.37 -20.11 11.19
CA GLN A 24 11.21 -19.13 10.48
C GLN A 24 11.07 -19.19 8.95
N GLY A 25 10.72 -20.35 8.37
CA GLY A 25 10.56 -20.47 6.91
C GLY A 25 9.39 -19.65 6.37
N HIS A 26 8.27 -19.62 7.09
CA HIS A 26 7.04 -18.96 6.64
C HIS A 26 7.08 -17.42 6.78
N ALA A 27 8.00 -16.88 7.59
CA ALA A 27 8.16 -15.44 7.78
C ALA A 27 8.72 -14.70 6.54
N SER A 28 9.29 -15.44 5.59
CA SER A 28 9.93 -14.92 4.37
C SER A 28 9.16 -15.26 3.09
N VAL A 29 7.89 -15.63 3.21
CA VAL A 29 7.03 -16.02 2.09
C VAL A 29 5.80 -15.13 2.02
N CYS A 30 5.39 -14.75 0.81
CA CYS A 30 4.14 -14.03 0.58
C CYS A 30 2.95 -14.91 0.95
N LEU A 31 2.07 -14.40 1.82
CA LEU A 31 0.88 -15.09 2.28
C LEU A 31 -0.08 -15.48 1.14
N LEU A 32 -0.19 -14.65 0.10
CA LEU A 32 -1.16 -14.87 -1.00
C LEU A 32 -0.65 -15.77 -2.12
N CYS A 33 0.64 -15.69 -2.47
CA CYS A 33 1.17 -16.38 -3.65
C CYS A 33 2.27 -17.41 -3.34
N GLY A 34 2.63 -17.58 -2.07
CA GLY A 34 3.65 -18.57 -1.66
C GLY A 34 5.07 -18.28 -2.15
N CYS A 35 5.31 -17.15 -2.83
CA CYS A 35 6.63 -16.80 -3.32
C CYS A 35 7.52 -16.23 -2.21
N SER A 36 8.82 -16.51 -2.26
CA SER A 36 9.79 -15.86 -1.38
C SER A 36 9.75 -14.34 -1.54
N ILE A 37 9.71 -13.64 -0.42
CA ILE A 37 9.85 -12.19 -0.31
C ILE A 37 11.26 -11.78 0.16
N LEU A 38 12.16 -12.75 0.31
CA LEU A 38 13.57 -12.48 0.57
C LEU A 38 14.10 -11.65 -0.62
N ARG A 39 14.53 -10.40 -0.36
CA ARG A 39 14.97 -9.41 -1.36
C ARG A 39 13.87 -8.77 -2.22
N ARG A 40 12.60 -8.86 -1.84
CA ARG A 40 11.49 -8.16 -2.51
C ARG A 40 10.81 -7.20 -1.56
N GLN A 41 10.25 -6.12 -2.10
CA GLN A 41 9.37 -5.27 -1.33
C GLN A 41 8.14 -6.09 -0.88
N SER A 42 7.83 -5.98 0.40
CA SER A 42 6.69 -6.63 1.01
C SER A 42 6.01 -5.67 1.98
N ASP A 43 4.70 -5.81 2.06
CA ASP A 43 3.82 -5.02 2.89
C ASP A 43 3.33 -5.91 4.04
N ARG A 44 3.36 -5.38 5.28
CA ARG A 44 2.83 -6.07 6.46
C ARG A 44 1.33 -5.85 6.55
N ILE A 45 0.60 -6.87 7.00
CA ILE A 45 -0.84 -6.76 7.22
C ILE A 45 -1.06 -6.21 8.64
N LEU A 46 -1.08 -4.88 8.78
CA LEU A 46 -1.30 -4.19 10.06
C LEU A 46 -2.77 -3.80 10.19
N ARG A 47 -3.43 -4.19 11.29
CA ARG A 47 -4.86 -3.89 11.55
C ARG A 47 -5.08 -2.62 12.39
N ASP A 48 -4.06 -1.81 12.60
CA ASP A 48 -4.15 -0.64 13.45
C ASP A 48 -4.81 0.53 12.71
N ASN A 49 -6.00 0.95 13.17
CA ASN A 49 -6.79 2.06 12.64
C ASN A 49 -6.93 2.06 11.10
N PRO A 50 -7.50 1.00 10.52
CA PRO A 50 -7.59 0.86 9.07
C PRO A 50 -8.57 1.86 8.47
N THR A 51 -8.18 2.42 7.32
CA THR A 51 -9.13 3.11 6.43
C THR A 51 -10.15 2.13 5.85
N ASP A 52 -11.33 2.60 5.42
CA ASP A 52 -12.37 1.74 4.81
C ASP A 52 -11.82 0.89 3.66
N LEU A 53 -10.93 1.46 2.83
CA LEU A 53 -10.28 0.75 1.75
C LEU A 53 -9.35 -0.36 2.27
N GLN A 54 -8.57 -0.09 3.32
CA GLN A 54 -7.71 -1.11 3.95
C GLN A 54 -8.53 -2.21 4.60
N GLN A 55 -9.67 -1.89 5.23
CA GLN A 55 -10.60 -2.86 5.78
C GLN A 55 -11.05 -3.86 4.69
N LEU A 56 -11.47 -3.34 3.53
CA LEU A 56 -11.83 -4.17 2.38
C LEU A 56 -10.66 -5.02 1.87
N MET A 57 -9.45 -4.45 1.83
CA MET A 57 -8.27 -5.20 1.46
C MET A 57 -8.01 -6.37 2.42
N PHE A 58 -8.18 -6.17 3.73
CA PHE A 58 -8.02 -7.23 4.72
C PHE A 58 -9.07 -8.32 4.57
N THR A 59 -10.34 -7.96 4.38
CA THR A 59 -11.41 -8.93 4.12
C THR A 59 -11.11 -9.77 2.87
N ILE A 60 -10.63 -9.15 1.79
CA ILE A 60 -10.23 -9.88 0.56
C ILE A 60 -9.07 -10.84 0.85
N ILE A 61 -8.07 -10.42 1.64
CA ILE A 61 -6.93 -11.26 1.99
C ILE A 61 -7.37 -12.44 2.85
N GLU A 62 -8.14 -12.20 3.92
CA GLU A 62 -8.68 -13.23 4.81
C GLU A 62 -9.47 -14.29 4.04
N ASN A 63 -10.35 -13.86 3.16
CA ASN A 63 -11.16 -14.76 2.32
C ASN A 63 -10.29 -15.64 1.41
N ARG A 64 -9.13 -15.14 0.96
CA ARG A 64 -8.21 -15.89 0.09
C ARG A 64 -7.34 -16.89 0.82
N VAL A 65 -7.07 -16.67 2.10
CA VAL A 65 -6.16 -17.51 2.88
C VAL A 65 -6.90 -18.49 3.80
N ALA A 66 -8.24 -18.37 3.87
CA ALA A 66 -9.07 -19.29 4.62
C ALA A 66 -8.75 -20.76 4.29
N PRO A 67 -8.70 -21.65 5.30
CA PRO A 67 -9.06 -21.43 6.70
C PRO A 67 -7.95 -20.85 7.59
N ARG A 68 -6.77 -20.50 7.04
CA ARG A 68 -5.66 -19.97 7.83
C ARG A 68 -6.00 -18.59 8.38
N GLN A 69 -5.66 -18.35 9.65
CA GLN A 69 -5.79 -17.03 10.27
C GLN A 69 -4.63 -16.12 9.86
N VAL A 70 -4.95 -14.85 9.59
CA VAL A 70 -3.96 -13.81 9.27
C VAL A 70 -3.44 -13.19 10.56
N THR A 71 -2.13 -13.24 10.76
CA THR A 71 -1.40 -12.66 11.89
C THR A 71 -0.66 -11.38 11.48
N GLU A 72 -0.27 -10.56 12.46
CA GLU A 72 0.50 -9.32 12.22
C GLU A 72 1.91 -9.58 11.65
N THR A 73 2.41 -10.81 11.80
CA THR A 73 3.70 -11.23 11.26
C THR A 73 3.64 -11.61 9.79
N ASP A 74 2.44 -11.85 9.26
CA ASP A 74 2.25 -12.23 7.86
C ASP A 74 2.53 -11.05 6.93
N LYS A 75 3.14 -11.38 5.79
CA LYS A 75 3.57 -10.41 4.79
C LYS A 75 3.02 -10.77 3.43
N VAL A 76 2.75 -9.74 2.64
CA VAL A 76 2.31 -9.89 1.25
C VAL A 76 3.36 -9.24 0.37
N CYS A 77 3.73 -9.90 -0.73
CA CYS A 77 4.63 -9.27 -1.69
C CYS A 77 3.93 -8.07 -2.35
N HIS A 78 4.71 -7.04 -2.69
CA HIS A 78 4.17 -5.81 -3.25
C HIS A 78 3.21 -6.01 -4.46
N PRO A 79 3.49 -6.92 -5.42
CA PRO A 79 2.54 -7.19 -6.51
C PRO A 79 1.18 -7.74 -6.04
N CYS A 80 1.16 -8.61 -5.03
CA CYS A 80 -0.08 -9.14 -4.48
C CYS A 80 -0.84 -8.06 -3.70
N TRP A 81 -0.12 -7.20 -2.98
CA TRP A 81 -0.71 -6.06 -2.30
C TRP A 81 -1.45 -5.13 -3.27
N LEU A 82 -0.79 -4.74 -4.37
CA LEU A 82 -1.41 -3.91 -5.42
C LEU A 82 -2.62 -4.59 -6.08
N ARG A 83 -2.57 -5.90 -6.30
CA ARG A 83 -3.71 -6.65 -6.86
C ARG A 83 -4.92 -6.58 -5.93
N THR A 84 -4.72 -6.85 -4.64
CA THR A 84 -5.77 -6.71 -3.61
C THR A 84 -6.29 -5.29 -3.54
N GLN A 85 -5.42 -4.27 -3.61
CA GLN A 85 -5.85 -2.87 -3.58
C GLN A 85 -6.76 -2.52 -4.78
N ARG A 86 -6.41 -2.97 -6.00
CA ARG A 86 -7.25 -2.74 -7.19
C ARG A 86 -8.60 -3.45 -7.12
N GLU A 87 -8.66 -4.57 -6.43
CA GLU A 87 -9.89 -5.32 -6.21
C GLU A 87 -10.76 -4.66 -5.14
N ALA A 88 -10.17 -4.25 -4.03
CA ALA A 88 -10.85 -3.47 -2.99
C ALA A 88 -11.48 -2.20 -3.55
N ARG A 89 -10.77 -1.46 -4.42
CA ARG A 89 -11.30 -0.28 -5.11
C ARG A 89 -12.51 -0.61 -5.99
N ARG A 90 -12.42 -1.68 -6.79
CA ARG A 90 -13.54 -2.13 -7.63
C ARG A 90 -14.79 -2.47 -6.82
N THR A 91 -14.63 -3.16 -5.69
CA THR A 91 -15.76 -3.49 -4.81
C THR A 91 -16.31 -2.26 -4.09
N HIS A 92 -15.43 -1.33 -3.70
CA HIS A 92 -15.82 -0.09 -3.04
C HIS A 92 -16.66 0.81 -3.94
N ASP A 93 -16.27 0.97 -5.21
CA ASP A 93 -16.99 1.83 -6.16
C ASP A 93 -18.38 1.31 -6.49
N VAL A 94 -18.57 -0.02 -6.56
CA VAL A 94 -19.88 -0.65 -6.80
C VAL A 94 -20.84 -0.43 -5.63
N ASN A 95 -20.31 -0.37 -4.39
CA ASN A 95 -21.12 -0.18 -3.18
C ASN A 95 -21.35 1.27 -2.81
N ARG A 96 -20.83 2.24 -3.57
CA ARG A 96 -21.18 3.65 -3.35
C ARG A 96 -22.63 3.81 -3.81
N PRO A 97 -23.61 4.01 -2.89
CA PRO A 97 -24.99 4.21 -3.29
C PRO A 97 -24.99 5.39 -4.25
N GLN A 98 -25.33 5.12 -5.51
CA GLN A 98 -25.74 6.17 -6.41
C GLN A 98 -26.93 6.78 -5.71
N SER A 99 -26.74 7.95 -5.09
CA SER A 99 -27.81 8.88 -4.81
C SER A 99 -28.38 9.26 -6.16
N ALA A 100 -29.22 8.38 -6.70
CA ALA A 100 -30.13 8.67 -7.76
C ALA A 100 -31.02 9.77 -7.19
N THR A 101 -30.71 11.00 -7.59
CA THR A 101 -31.73 12.04 -7.66
C THR A 101 -32.76 11.54 -8.67
N GLU A 102 -33.70 10.76 -8.16
CA GLU A 102 -34.98 10.48 -8.79
C GLU A 102 -35.74 11.81 -8.84
N GLU A 103 -35.58 12.58 -9.91
CA GLU A 103 -36.63 13.51 -10.33
C GLU A 103 -37.44 12.86 -11.46
N SER A 104 -38.56 12.35 -10.99
CA SER A 104 -39.75 11.85 -11.66
C SER A 104 -40.27 12.75 -12.79
N SER A 105 -40.55 12.11 -13.94
CA SER A 105 -41.78 12.21 -14.76
C SER A 105 -42.28 13.62 -15.16
N THR A 106 -42.40 13.95 -16.44
CA THR A 106 -43.57 13.59 -17.28
C THR A 106 -43.35 14.00 -18.73
N ALA A 107 -44.11 13.36 -19.62
CA ALA A 107 -44.02 13.36 -21.08
C ALA A 107 -44.32 14.69 -21.80
N ASP A 108 -44.06 14.65 -23.12
CA ASP A 108 -44.62 15.41 -24.24
C ASP A 108 -43.85 16.59 -24.87
N MET A 109 -43.21 16.24 -26.00
CA MET A 109 -43.14 16.96 -27.29
C MET A 109 -42.18 18.16 -27.49
N PRO A 110 -41.78 18.42 -28.76
CA PRO A 110 -40.49 18.98 -29.16
C PRO A 110 -40.62 20.46 -29.59
N VAL A 111 -39.50 21.16 -29.80
CA VAL A 111 -39.24 22.20 -30.85
C VAL A 111 -38.09 23.12 -30.42
N VAL A 112 -37.06 23.13 -31.27
CA VAL A 112 -35.98 24.12 -31.50
C VAL A 112 -35.71 25.22 -30.47
N ALA A 113 -34.47 25.27 -29.99
CA ALA A 113 -33.58 26.42 -30.20
C ALA A 113 -32.14 26.03 -29.82
N GLU A 114 -31.29 26.07 -30.83
CA GLU A 114 -29.84 26.13 -30.72
C GLU A 114 -29.47 27.39 -29.92
N VAL A 115 -28.93 27.21 -28.72
CA VAL A 115 -28.25 28.27 -27.97
C VAL A 115 -26.98 27.65 -27.39
N GLU A 116 -25.86 27.94 -28.04
CA GLU A 116 -24.54 27.80 -27.44
C GLU A 116 -24.40 28.77 -26.27
N PRO A 117 -24.00 28.32 -25.07
CA PRO A 117 -23.36 29.17 -24.11
C PRO A 117 -21.86 28.88 -24.13
N SER A 118 -21.14 29.71 -24.89
CA SER A 118 -19.74 30.00 -24.61
C SER A 118 -19.64 30.61 -23.22
N VAL A 119 -19.17 29.85 -22.23
CA VAL A 119 -18.71 30.42 -20.96
C VAL A 119 -17.38 29.79 -20.58
N SER A 120 -16.34 30.53 -20.93
CA SER A 120 -14.98 30.46 -20.42
C SER A 120 -14.94 30.91 -18.96
N ASN A 121 -14.59 30.01 -18.04
CA ASN A 121 -14.07 30.36 -16.71
C ASN A 121 -12.74 29.60 -16.56
N GLU A 122 -11.63 30.29 -16.80
CA GLU A 122 -10.82 31.01 -15.80
C GLU A 122 -10.10 30.07 -14.82
N GLU A 123 -8.79 30.07 -15.03
CA GLU A 123 -7.68 29.70 -14.16
C GLU A 123 -8.02 29.63 -12.67
N ASN A 124 -7.70 28.49 -12.05
CA ASN A 124 -7.39 28.47 -10.63
C ASN A 124 -6.02 27.81 -10.45
N GLU A 125 -4.98 28.61 -10.65
CA GLU A 125 -3.69 28.41 -10.01
C GLU A 125 -3.89 28.54 -8.50
N ASP A 126 -3.80 27.44 -7.76
CA ASP A 126 -3.39 27.52 -6.35
C ASP A 126 -2.21 26.58 -6.11
N VAL A 127 -1.04 27.16 -6.37
CA VAL A 127 0.29 26.67 -6.04
C VAL A 127 0.45 26.77 -4.52
N ALA A 128 -0.10 25.80 -3.80
CA ALA A 128 0.23 25.58 -2.40
C ALA A 128 1.59 24.87 -2.29
N LYS A 129 2.65 25.69 -2.24
CA LYS A 129 3.99 25.42 -1.69
C LYS A 129 4.00 24.27 -0.67
N ARG A 130 4.52 23.11 -1.07
CA ARG A 130 5.05 22.14 -0.11
C ARG A 130 6.53 22.44 0.14
N PRO A 131 6.95 22.66 1.40
CA PRO A 131 8.34 22.89 1.73
C PRO A 131 9.16 21.62 1.44
N LEU A 132 10.29 21.82 0.77
CA LEU A 132 11.30 20.80 0.50
C LEU A 132 11.90 20.31 1.85
N PRO A 133 12.07 18.99 2.06
CA PRO A 133 12.89 18.51 3.16
C PRO A 133 14.35 18.94 2.93
N GLY A 134 14.91 19.66 3.90
CA GLY A 134 16.25 20.24 3.84
C GLY A 134 17.36 19.19 3.74
N PRO A 135 18.53 19.58 3.18
CA PRO A 135 19.67 18.70 3.04
C PRO A 135 20.47 18.54 4.35
N GLU A 136 20.92 17.31 4.58
CA GLU A 136 22.25 17.00 5.12
C GLU A 136 22.52 17.24 6.61
N SER A 137 22.05 16.30 7.44
CA SER A 137 22.75 15.93 8.66
C SER A 137 24.01 15.14 8.32
N LEU A 138 25.10 15.88 8.10
CA LEU A 138 26.48 15.44 7.94
C LEU A 138 26.99 14.82 9.25
N ILE A 139 26.63 13.57 9.52
CA ILE A 139 27.20 12.79 10.63
C ILE A 139 28.58 12.31 10.17
N ARG A 140 29.60 13.06 10.60
CA ARG A 140 31.02 12.67 10.53
C ARG A 140 31.22 11.36 11.30
N HIS A 141 31.55 10.28 10.60
CA HIS A 141 32.13 9.09 11.23
C HIS A 141 33.65 9.24 11.32
N PRO A 142 34.27 8.97 12.47
CA PRO A 142 35.73 8.95 12.60
C PRO A 142 36.33 7.70 11.95
N LEU A 143 37.32 7.90 11.08
CA LEU A 143 38.18 6.83 10.58
C LEU A 143 39.08 6.34 11.72
N ILE A 144 38.79 5.15 12.24
CA ILE A 144 39.70 4.41 13.12
C ILE A 144 40.74 3.73 12.20
N ALA A 145 41.93 4.31 12.13
CA ALA A 145 43.09 3.69 11.50
C ALA A 145 43.59 2.54 12.38
N THR A 146 43.26 1.30 12.00
CA THR A 146 43.88 0.12 12.61
C THR A 146 45.23 -0.12 11.95
N ARG A 147 46.27 0.20 12.71
CA ARG A 147 47.69 -0.03 12.42
C ARG A 147 47.98 -1.51 12.70
N VAL A 148 48.38 -2.28 11.70
CA VAL A 148 48.94 -3.63 11.88
C VAL A 148 50.44 -3.52 11.65
N LEU A 149 51.20 -3.96 12.66
CA LEU A 149 52.65 -4.13 12.69
C LEU A 149 53.06 -5.36 11.89
#